data_AF-A0A533UVK8-F1
#
_entry.id   AF-A0A533UVK8-F1
#
_cell.length_a   1.000
_cell.length_b   1.000
_cell.length_c   1.000
_cell.angle_alpha   90.00
_cell.angle_beta   90.00
_cell.angle_gamma   90.00
#
_symmetry.space_group_name_H-M   'P 1'
#
loop_
_entity.id
_entity.type
_entity.pdbx_description
1 polymer ?
#
loop_
_entity_poly.entity_id
_entity_poly.type
_entity_poly.pdbx_seq_one_letter_code
_entity_poly.pdbx_strand_id
1 'polypeptide(L)'
;MIRDYLTEELEKKVIERFNSIDFHCIFCDNPDPLEKSNVQSEQDRLNFHPPGQDMSPYNDFRTALRVIAFLICPQCKNKFFVKILDQGKIK
;
A
#
# COMPACT_ATOMS: atom_id res chain seq x y z
N MET A 1 3.39 2.90 25.24
CA MET A 1 4.74 2.46 24.84
C MET A 1 4.79 1.10 24.12
N ILE A 2 3.80 0.20 24.20
CA ILE A 2 3.82 -1.09 23.43
C ILE A 2 3.19 -0.95 22.02
N ARG A 3 2.24 -0.02 21.82
CA ARG A 3 1.56 0.17 20.53
C ARG A 3 2.47 0.72 19.41
N ASP A 4 3.49 1.49 19.76
CA ASP A 4 4.32 2.19 18.79
C ASP A 4 5.36 1.25 18.14
N TYR A 5 5.95 0.34 18.91
CA TYR A 5 6.93 -0.64 18.39
C TYR A 5 6.34 -1.64 17.37
N LEU A 6 5.12 -2.11 17.61
CA LEU A 6 4.43 -3.02 16.68
C LEU A 6 4.10 -2.35 15.34
N THR A 7 3.96 -1.03 15.34
CA THR A 7 3.64 -0.23 14.16
C THR A 7 4.86 -0.09 13.25
N GLU A 8 6.02 0.27 13.82
CA GLU A 8 7.26 0.46 13.05
C GLU A 8 7.75 -0.83 12.37
N GLU A 9 7.67 -1.98 13.06
CA GLU A 9 8.09 -3.26 12.48
C GLU A 9 7.18 -3.68 11.32
N LEU A 10 5.87 -3.42 11.45
CA LEU A 10 4.91 -3.73 10.40
C LEU A 10 5.08 -2.79 9.19
N GLU A 11 5.29 -1.49 9.42
CA GLU A 11 5.61 -0.52 8.36
C GLU A 11 6.84 -0.95 7.55
N LYS A 12 7.94 -1.33 8.24
CA LYS A 12 9.14 -1.86 7.58
C LYS A 12 8.83 -3.08 6.72
N LYS A 13 8.12 -4.08 7.27
CA LYS A 13 7.76 -5.29 6.53
C LYS A 13 6.92 -5.00 5.29
N VAL A 14 5.96 -4.08 5.38
CA VAL A 14 5.11 -3.75 4.23
C VAL A 14 5.91 -2.99 3.17
N ILE A 15 6.79 -2.06 3.56
CA ILE A 15 7.71 -1.37 2.63
C ILE A 15 8.67 -2.36 1.97
N GLU A 16 9.26 -3.31 2.72
CA GLU A 16 10.13 -4.35 2.18
C GLU A 16 9.40 -5.20 1.14
N ARG A 17 8.17 -5.64 1.45
CA ARG A 17 7.33 -6.40 0.50
C ARG A 17 6.96 -5.57 -0.72
N PHE A 18 6.66 -4.28 -0.58
CA PHE A 18 6.42 -3.40 -1.71
C PHE A 18 7.68 -3.29 -2.59
N ASN A 19 8.85 -3.16 -1.97
CA ASN A 19 10.13 -3.05 -2.65
C ASN A 19 10.54 -4.34 -3.38
N SER A 20 10.02 -5.51 -3.00
CA SER A 20 10.27 -6.77 -3.72
C SER A 20 9.36 -7.00 -4.94
N ILE A 21 8.38 -6.14 -5.21
CA ILE A 21 7.48 -6.29 -6.37
C ILE A 21 8.10 -5.69 -7.63
N ASP A 22 8.28 -6.49 -8.68
CA ASP A 22 8.70 -5.97 -9.98
C ASP A 22 7.49 -5.43 -10.76
N PHE A 23 7.32 -4.12 -10.72
CA PHE A 23 6.32 -3.45 -11.56
C PHE A 23 6.88 -3.25 -12.95
N HIS A 24 6.11 -3.59 -13.99
CA HIS A 24 6.49 -3.32 -15.37
C HIS A 24 5.68 -2.14 -15.95
N CYS A 25 6.26 -1.47 -16.95
CA CYS A 25 5.56 -0.38 -17.61
C CYS A 25 4.36 -0.90 -18.39
N ILE A 26 3.20 -0.28 -18.21
CA ILE A 26 1.98 -0.65 -18.95
C ILE A 26 1.89 0.00 -20.34
N PHE A 27 2.79 0.94 -20.66
CA PHE A 27 2.75 1.71 -21.90
C PHE A 27 3.85 1.33 -22.91
N CYS A 28 4.90 0.65 -22.48
CA CYS A 28 5.96 0.19 -23.37
C CYS A 28 6.45 -1.18 -22.94
N ASP A 29 7.01 -1.93 -23.89
CA ASP A 29 7.51 -3.29 -23.67
C ASP A 29 8.89 -3.33 -23.00
N ASN A 30 9.16 -2.38 -22.09
CA ASN A 30 10.43 -2.37 -21.35
C ASN A 30 10.49 -3.60 -20.44
N PRO A 31 11.47 -4.51 -20.62
CA PRO A 31 11.58 -5.67 -19.75
C PRO A 31 12.02 -5.29 -18.34
N ASP A 32 12.74 -4.17 -18.18
CA ASP A 32 13.24 -3.76 -16.88
C ASP A 32 12.11 -3.22 -15.98
N PRO A 33 12.15 -3.53 -14.67
CA PRO A 33 11.20 -3.00 -13.71
C PRO A 33 11.19 -1.47 -13.63
N LEU A 34 10.05 -0.92 -13.21
CA LEU A 34 9.90 0.50 -12.91
C LEU A 34 10.72 0.87 -11.66
N GLU A 35 11.41 2.00 -11.73
CA GLU A 35 12.12 2.58 -10.60
C GLU A 35 11.12 3.08 -9.56
N LYS A 36 11.35 2.75 -8.28
CA LYS A 36 10.50 3.20 -7.16
C LYS A 36 11.11 4.44 -6.53
N SER A 37 10.29 5.47 -6.28
CA SER A 37 10.69 6.67 -5.57
C SER A 37 9.62 7.10 -4.57
N ASN A 38 10.06 7.81 -3.52
CA ASN A 38 9.20 8.32 -2.45
C ASN A 38 8.28 7.24 -1.83
N VAL A 39 8.83 6.05 -1.59
CA VAL A 39 8.11 4.96 -0.93
C VAL A 39 7.84 5.34 0.52
N GLN A 40 6.57 5.37 0.91
CA GLN A 40 6.14 5.71 2.26
C GLN A 40 5.00 4.78 2.69
N SER A 41 5.00 4.40 3.97
CA SER A 41 3.84 3.79 4.60
C SER A 41 3.01 4.85 5.30
N GLU A 42 1.70 4.76 5.18
CA GLU A 42 0.77 5.62 5.90
C GLU A 42 -0.29 4.76 6.59
N GLN A 43 -0.75 5.19 7.76
CA GLN A 43 -1.91 4.61 8.40
C GLN A 43 -3.18 5.21 7.78
N ASP A 44 -3.98 4.38 7.13
CA ASP A 44 -5.30 4.77 6.66
C ASP A 44 -6.36 4.29 7.68
N ARG A 45 -7.27 5.19 8.05
CA ARG A 45 -8.46 4.83 8.84
C ARG A 45 -9.54 4.40 7.87
N LEU A 46 -9.61 3.12 7.57
CA LEU A 46 -10.69 2.58 6.74
C LEU A 46 -11.96 2.40 7.57
N ASN A 47 -13.01 3.13 7.18
CA ASN A 47 -14.37 2.81 7.59
C ASN A 47 -14.84 1.59 6.78
N PHE A 48 -14.60 0.38 7.29
CA PHE A 48 -15.25 -0.80 6.74
C PHE A 48 -16.70 -0.83 7.19
N HIS A 49 -17.62 -0.47 6.29
CA HIS A 49 -19.03 -0.80 6.43
C HIS A 49 -19.33 -1.97 5.48
N PRO A 50 -19.64 -3.18 5.99
CA PRO A 50 -20.34 -4.17 5.18
C PRO A 50 -21.66 -3.55 4.67
N PRO A 51 -22.06 -3.77 3.41
CA PRO A 51 -23.36 -3.30 2.93
C PRO A 51 -24.49 -3.89 3.80
N GLY A 52 -25.29 -3.03 4.44
CA GLY A 52 -26.51 -3.44 5.14
C GLY A 52 -26.43 -3.69 6.65
N GLN A 53 -25.40 -3.23 7.36
CA GLN A 53 -25.38 -3.27 8.84
C GLN A 53 -25.56 -1.88 9.46
N ASP A 54 -26.43 -1.81 10.48
CA ASP A 54 -26.69 -0.62 11.29
C ASP A 54 -25.41 -0.10 11.96
N MET A 55 -25.32 1.24 12.07
CA MET A 55 -24.20 1.94 12.70
C MET A 55 -24.07 1.55 14.18
N SER A 56 -23.22 0.58 14.48
CA SER A 56 -22.78 0.32 15.86
C SER A 56 -21.90 1.48 16.35
N PRO A 57 -22.11 2.04 17.55
CA PRO A 57 -21.23 3.04 18.14
C PRO A 57 -19.82 2.47 18.45
N TYR A 58 -19.65 1.15 18.37
CA TYR A 58 -18.35 0.49 18.33
C TYR A 58 -17.90 0.34 16.87
N ASN A 59 -17.46 1.45 16.27
CA ASN A 59 -16.70 1.39 15.03
C ASN A 59 -15.37 0.69 15.32
N ASP A 60 -15.26 -0.59 14.93
CA ASP A 60 -13.99 -1.29 14.85
C ASP A 60 -13.14 -0.64 13.75
N PHE A 61 -12.50 0.48 14.08
CA PHE A 61 -11.47 1.09 13.23
C PHE A 61 -10.33 0.09 13.12
N ARG A 62 -10.31 -0.68 12.03
CA ARG A 62 -9.10 -1.42 11.65
C ARG A 62 -8.13 -0.44 11.04
N THR A 63 -7.02 -0.18 11.73
CA THR A 63 -5.88 0.51 11.15
C THR A 63 -5.39 -0.33 9.96
N ALA A 64 -5.50 0.21 8.75
CA ALA A 64 -4.97 -0.44 7.56
C ALA A 64 -3.71 0.31 7.14
N LEU A 65 -2.60 -0.41 7.04
CA LEU A 65 -1.38 0.15 6.50
C LEU A 65 -1.50 0.18 4.98
N ARG A 66 -1.22 1.35 4.41
CA ARG A 66 -1.06 1.54 2.97
C ARG A 66 0.37 1.90 2.65
N VAL A 67 0.84 1.47 1.48
CA VAL A 67 2.09 1.98 0.88
C VAL A 67 1.73 2.85 -0.30
N ILE A 68 2.35 4.03 -0.35
CA ILE A 68 2.31 4.93 -1.50
C ILE A 68 3.71 5.06 -2.09
N ALA A 69 3.79 5.20 -3.40
CA ALA A 69 5.05 5.44 -4.09
C ALA A 69 4.82 6.04 -5.49
N PHE A 70 5.89 6.56 -6.07
CA PHE A 70 5.95 6.80 -7.51
C PHE A 70 6.75 5.69 -8.19
N LEU A 71 6.23 5.20 -9.31
CA LEU A 71 6.90 4.26 -10.20
C LEU A 71 7.30 5.00 -11.48
N ILE A 72 8.55 4.89 -11.91
CA ILE A 72 9.08 5.62 -13.06
C ILE A 72 9.68 4.63 -14.05
N CYS A 73 9.23 4.67 -15.31
CA CYS A 73 9.81 3.81 -16.33
C CYS A 73 11.19 4.35 -16.76
N PRO A 74 12.26 3.56 -16.70
CA PRO A 74 13.58 4.02 -17.12
C PRO A 74 13.66 4.31 -18.62
N GLN A 75 12.85 3.62 -19.44
CA GLN A 75 12.82 3.79 -20.90
C GLN A 75 11.96 4.98 -21.36
N CYS A 76 10.63 4.90 -21.16
CA CYS A 76 9.70 5.92 -21.69
C CYS A 76 9.45 7.10 -20.73
N LYS A 77 10.06 7.08 -19.53
CA LYS A 77 9.96 8.14 -18.50
C LYS A 77 8.54 8.43 -17.99
N ASN A 78 7.56 7.58 -18.33
CA ASN A 78 6.24 7.65 -17.72
C ASN A 78 6.33 7.45 -16.20
N LYS A 79 5.56 8.27 -15.47
CA LYS A 79 5.51 8.28 -14.01
C LYS A 79 4.11 7.90 -13.56
N PHE A 80 4.03 6.91 -12.68
CA PHE A 80 2.79 6.41 -12.09
C PHE A 80 2.79 6.70 -10.61
N PHE A 81 1.63 7.04 -10.06
CA PHE A 81 1.41 7.04 -8.62
C PHE A 81 0.67 5.76 -8.24
N VAL A 82 1.18 5.05 -7.24
CA VAL A 82 0.58 3.79 -6.77
C VAL A 82 0.23 3.91 -5.29
N LYS A 83 -0.94 3.36 -4.94
CA LYS A 83 -1.42 3.19 -3.57
C LYS A 83 -1.81 1.72 -3.39
N ILE A 84 -1.08 0.99 -2.56
CA ILE A 84 -1.36 -0.41 -2.23
C ILE A 84 -1.86 -0.48 -0.79
N LEU A 85 -3.02 -1.11 -0.62
CA LEU A 85 -3.71 -1.24 0.66
C LEU A 85 -3.93 -2.72 0.95
N ASP A 86 -3.54 -3.19 2.13
CA ASP A 86 -3.87 -4.55 2.56
C ASP A 86 -5.37 -4.62 2.93
N GLN A 87 -6.15 -5.33 2.12
CA GLN A 87 -7.58 -5.58 2.35
C GLN A 87 -7.85 -6.98 2.95
N GLY A 88 -6.80 -7.72 3.32
CA GLY A 88 -6.91 -9.10 3.80
C GLY A 88 -7.05 -10.13 2.67
N LYS A 89 -7.43 -11.36 3.05
CA LYS A 89 -7.58 -12.49 2.12
C LYS A 89 -9.03 -12.65 1.69
N ILE A 90 -9.26 -12.88 0.40
CA ILE A 90 -10.53 -13.40 -0.09
C ILE A 90 -10.69 -14.83 0.44
N LYS A 91 -11.82 -15.13 1.08
CA LYS A 91 -12.18 -16.48 1.56
C LYS A 91 -12.95 -17.25 0.50
#